data_AF-A0A3D3J0A2-F1
#
_entry.id   AF-A0A3D3J0A2-F1
#
_cell.length_a   1.000
_cell.length_b   1.000
_cell.length_c   1.000
_cell.angle_alpha   90.00
_cell.angle_beta   90.00
_cell.angle_gamma   90.00
#
_symmetry.space_group_name_H-M   'P 1'
#
loop_
_entity.id
_entity.type
_entity.pdbx_description
1 polymer ?
#
loop_
_entity_poly.entity_id
_entity_poly.type
_entity_poly.pdbx_seq_one_letter_code
_entity_poly.pdbx_strand_id
1 'polypeptide(L)'
;GPMLEEKYGPVMLGRIIIITALVTSLINFIFFPSVAMCGASGIVFAFIILASFTGFKNGEIPLTFILVAVLYIGQQIIEGITITDNVSNTAHIIGGVVGSVVGYRLNIGKK
;
A
#
# COMPACT_ATOMS: atom_id res chain seq x y z
N GLY A 1 4.06 -2.31 -10.73
CA GLY A 1 3.38 -2.51 -12.01
C GLY A 1 4.02 -1.63 -13.07
N PRO A 2 3.90 -1.96 -14.38
CA PRO A 2 4.61 -1.29 -15.46
C PRO A 2 4.50 0.24 -15.44
N MET A 3 3.29 0.78 -15.27
CA MET A 3 3.08 2.23 -15.18
C MET A 3 3.85 2.91 -14.04
N LEU A 4 3.91 2.29 -12.86
CA LEU A 4 4.67 2.82 -11.72
C LEU A 4 6.18 2.69 -11.92
N GLU A 5 6.61 1.66 -12.61
CA GLU A 5 8.02 1.45 -12.97
C GLU A 5 8.49 2.50 -13.97
N GLU A 6 7.70 2.77 -15.00
CA GLU A 6 7.96 3.84 -15.97
C GLU A 6 8.05 5.21 -15.29
N LYS A 7 7.19 5.46 -14.29
CA LYS A 7 7.12 6.75 -13.60
C LYS A 7 8.20 6.97 -12.54
N TYR A 8 8.49 5.95 -11.73
CA TYR A 8 9.35 6.07 -10.55
C TYR A 8 10.68 5.31 -10.69
N GLY A 9 10.84 4.53 -11.76
CA GLY A 9 12.01 3.70 -12.04
C GLY A 9 12.00 2.35 -11.31
N PRO A 10 12.75 1.36 -11.85
CA PRO A 10 12.81 -0.01 -11.32
C PRO A 10 13.38 -0.06 -9.90
N VAL A 11 14.38 0.79 -9.60
CA VAL A 11 15.03 0.81 -8.28
C VAL A 11 14.06 1.26 -7.18
N MET A 12 13.27 2.30 -7.43
CA MET A 12 12.30 2.78 -6.44
C MET A 12 11.20 1.74 -6.23
N LEU A 13 10.73 1.12 -7.32
CA LEU A 13 9.71 0.09 -7.25
C LEU A 13 10.19 -1.16 -6.49
N GLY A 14 11.43 -1.58 -6.73
CA GLY A 14 12.08 -2.66 -5.97
C GLY A 14 12.16 -2.34 -4.47
N ARG A 15 12.51 -1.10 -4.09
CA ARG A 15 12.50 -0.68 -2.68
C ARG A 15 11.12 -0.77 -2.05
N ILE A 16 10.08 -0.34 -2.76
CA ILE A 16 8.69 -0.42 -2.27
C ILE A 16 8.29 -1.88 -2.05
N ILE A 17 8.62 -2.77 -2.98
CA ILE A 17 8.34 -4.22 -2.86
C ILE A 17 8.99 -4.78 -1.60
N ILE A 18 10.30 -4.55 -1.44
CA ILE A 18 11.08 -5.08 -0.30
C ILE A 18 10.54 -4.53 1.02
N ILE A 19 10.36 -3.21 1.12
CA ILE A 19 9.85 -2.58 2.35
C ILE A 19 8.44 -3.10 2.68
N THR A 20 7.55 -3.15 1.69
CA THR A 20 6.18 -3.60 1.92
C THR A 20 6.15 -5.06 2.37
N ALA A 21 6.93 -5.93 1.72
CA ALA A 21 7.03 -7.34 2.11
C ALA A 21 7.56 -7.48 3.54
N LEU A 22 8.68 -6.81 3.88
CA LEU A 22 9.29 -6.89 5.21
C LEU A 22 8.37 -6.37 6.31
N VAL A 23 7.78 -5.18 6.12
CA VAL A 23 6.89 -4.57 7.12
C VAL A 23 5.66 -5.44 7.33
N THR A 24 5.06 -5.94 6.24
CA THR A 24 3.87 -6.76 6.33
C THR A 24 4.15 -8.10 7.00
N SER A 25 5.23 -8.78 6.60
CA SER A 25 5.64 -10.04 7.22
C SER A 25 6.02 -9.89 8.69
N LEU A 26 6.70 -8.80 9.06
CA LEU A 26 7.05 -8.52 10.45
C LEU A 26 5.80 -8.33 11.32
N ILE A 27 4.83 -7.55 10.85
CA ILE A 27 3.57 -7.33 11.55
C ILE A 27 2.80 -8.65 11.66
N ASN A 28 2.70 -9.43 10.59
CA ASN A 28 2.06 -10.74 10.66
C ASN A 28 2.74 -11.68 11.66
N PHE A 29 4.07 -11.73 11.68
CA PHE A 29 4.82 -12.56 12.61
C PHE A 29 4.58 -12.17 14.08
N ILE A 30 4.45 -10.88 14.38
CA ILE A 30 4.23 -10.38 15.75
C ILE A 30 2.79 -10.64 16.22
N PHE A 31 1.80 -10.33 15.38
CA PHE A 31 0.38 -10.35 15.79
C PHE A 31 -0.32 -11.67 15.48
N PHE A 32 0.14 -12.42 14.48
CA PHE A 32 -0.45 -13.67 13.99
C PHE A 32 0.64 -14.75 13.75
N PRO A 33 1.45 -15.09 14.77
CA PRO A 33 2.61 -15.98 14.62
C PRO A 33 2.27 -17.39 14.12
N SER A 34 1.04 -17.85 14.37
CA SER A 34 0.55 -19.17 13.94
C SER A 34 -0.06 -19.17 12.54
N VAL A 35 -0.18 -18.00 11.88
CA VAL A 35 -0.80 -17.89 10.56
C VAL A 35 0.25 -17.54 9.52
N ALA A 36 0.42 -18.44 8.54
CA ALA A 36 1.29 -18.18 7.40
C ALA A 36 0.63 -17.15 6.46
N MET A 37 1.28 -16.00 6.31
CA MET A 37 0.91 -15.04 5.27
C MET A 37 1.48 -15.50 3.92
N CYS A 38 0.60 -15.96 3.03
CA CYS A 38 0.96 -16.33 1.66
C CYS A 38 0.35 -15.32 0.68
N GLY A 39 1.18 -14.50 0.04
CA GLY A 39 0.74 -13.63 -1.05
C GLY A 39 1.51 -12.33 -1.19
N ALA A 40 1.34 -11.69 -2.35
CA ALA A 40 1.92 -10.37 -2.67
C ALA A 40 0.88 -9.24 -2.58
N SER A 41 -0.32 -9.51 -2.05
CA SER A 41 -1.44 -8.59 -2.12
C SER A 41 -1.20 -7.28 -1.34
N GLY A 42 -0.42 -7.31 -0.25
CA GLY A 42 0.04 -6.08 0.41
C GLY A 42 0.86 -5.17 -0.52
N ILE A 43 1.72 -5.75 -1.37
CA ILE A 43 2.47 -5.01 -2.40
C ILE A 43 1.51 -4.43 -3.45
N VAL A 44 0.49 -5.20 -3.83
CA VAL A 44 -0.56 -4.73 -4.77
C VAL A 44 -1.30 -3.53 -4.18
N PHE A 45 -1.69 -3.57 -2.91
CA PHE A 45 -2.33 -2.44 -2.23
C PHE A 45 -1.41 -1.22 -2.14
N ALA A 46 -0.12 -1.40 -1.87
CA ALA A 46 0.85 -0.31 -1.93
C ALA A 46 0.91 0.32 -3.32
N PHE A 47 0.84 -0.49 -4.38
CA PHE A 47 0.82 0.00 -5.77
C PHE A 47 -0.49 0.68 -6.16
N ILE A 48 -1.64 0.17 -5.71
CA ILE A 48 -2.95 0.81 -5.94
C ILE A 48 -2.94 2.22 -5.35
N ILE A 49 -2.50 2.35 -4.11
CA ILE A 49 -2.39 3.66 -3.47
C ILE A 49 -1.35 4.53 -4.17
N LEU A 50 -0.18 3.99 -4.50
CA LEU A 50 0.85 4.79 -5.18
C LEU A 50 0.40 5.28 -6.56
N ALA A 51 -0.34 4.47 -7.31
CA ALA A 51 -0.94 4.84 -8.59
C ALA A 51 -1.96 5.97 -8.44
N SER A 52 -2.69 6.03 -7.33
CA SER A 52 -3.64 7.12 -7.08
C SER A 52 -2.97 8.50 -6.94
N PHE A 53 -1.66 8.55 -6.65
CA PHE A 53 -0.87 9.79 -6.68
C PHE A 53 -0.42 10.17 -8.10
N THR A 54 -0.65 9.32 -9.11
CA THR A 54 -0.17 9.57 -10.46
C THR A 54 -1.20 10.31 -11.30
N GLY A 55 -1.10 11.65 -11.36
CA GLY A 55 -1.93 12.44 -12.29
C GLY A 55 -2.16 13.92 -11.94
N PHE A 56 -1.66 14.41 -10.81
CA PHE A 56 -2.02 15.75 -10.30
C PHE A 56 -0.80 16.65 -10.08
N LYS A 57 -1.06 17.96 -9.90
CA LYS A 57 -0.05 18.98 -9.60
C LYS A 57 0.74 18.59 -8.34
N ASN A 58 2.05 18.72 -8.43
CA ASN A 58 2.97 18.44 -7.33
C ASN A 58 2.62 19.30 -6.10
N GLY A 59 2.71 18.73 -4.90
CA GLY A 59 2.55 19.45 -3.63
C GLY A 59 1.14 19.44 -3.02
N GLU A 60 0.11 19.07 -3.78
CA GLU A 60 -1.26 18.92 -3.26
C GLU A 60 -1.59 17.44 -2.98
N ILE A 61 -2.50 17.16 -2.05
CA ILE A 61 -3.01 15.80 -1.82
C ILE A 61 -4.04 15.50 -2.92
N PRO A 62 -3.80 14.52 -3.82
CA PRO A 62 -4.70 14.25 -4.93
C PRO A 62 -6.07 13.75 -4.44
N LEU A 63 -7.15 14.25 -5.02
CA LEU A 63 -8.50 13.74 -4.73
C LEU A 63 -8.62 12.25 -5.07
N THR A 64 -7.92 11.80 -6.12
CA THR A 64 -7.84 10.37 -6.48
C THR A 64 -7.22 9.53 -5.38
N PHE A 65 -6.21 10.05 -4.67
CA PHE A 65 -5.65 9.35 -3.52
C PHE A 65 -6.66 9.22 -2.40
N ILE A 66 -7.35 10.31 -2.04
CA ILE A 66 -8.38 10.28 -1.00
C ILE A 66 -9.46 9.25 -1.36
N LEU A 67 -9.95 9.27 -2.60
CA LEU A 67 -10.98 8.36 -3.06
C LEU A 67 -10.51 6.90 -3.04
N VAL A 68 -9.35 6.60 -3.60
CA VAL A 68 -8.81 5.24 -3.65
C VAL A 68 -8.49 4.73 -2.25
N ALA A 69 -7.93 5.56 -1.37
CA ALA A 69 -7.65 5.19 0.01
C ALA A 69 -8.94 4.84 0.77
N VAL A 70 -9.98 5.67 0.64
CA VAL A 70 -11.28 5.42 1.29
C VAL A 70 -11.91 4.12 0.77
N LEU A 71 -11.94 3.92 -0.56
CA LEU A 71 -12.57 2.74 -1.14
C LEU A 71 -11.81 1.46 -0.80
N TYR A 72 -10.50 1.43 -1.05
CA TYR A 72 -9.71 0.21 -0.90
C TYR A 72 -9.37 -0.08 0.56
N ILE A 73 -9.03 0.91 1.38
CA ILE A 73 -8.70 0.66 2.80
C ILE A 73 -9.96 0.61 3.66
N GLY A 74 -10.96 1.42 3.36
CA GLY A 74 -12.25 1.37 4.07
C GLY A 74 -12.92 0.01 3.97
N GLN A 75 -12.89 -0.62 2.79
CA GLN A 75 -13.38 -1.99 2.62
C GLN A 75 -12.64 -2.97 3.53
N GLN A 76 -11.31 -2.86 3.63
CA GLN A 76 -10.52 -3.76 4.47
C GLN A 76 -10.77 -3.57 5.97
N ILE A 77 -11.12 -2.35 6.39
CA ILE A 77 -11.54 -2.09 7.77
C ILE A 77 -12.88 -2.76 8.06
N ILE A 78 -13.86 -2.63 7.14
CA ILE A 78 -15.20 -3.25 7.30
C ILE A 78 -15.07 -4.77 7.32
N GLU A 79 -14.35 -5.35 6.37
CA GLU A 79 -14.08 -6.78 6.31
C GLU A 79 -13.35 -7.22 7.59
N GLY A 80 -12.33 -6.48 8.00
CA GLY A 80 -11.55 -6.65 9.23
C GLY A 80 -12.38 -6.85 10.50
N ILE A 81 -13.52 -6.15 10.60
CA ILE A 81 -14.42 -6.18 11.76
C ILE A 81 -15.50 -7.26 11.62
N THR A 82 -15.90 -7.59 10.39
CA THR A 82 -17.05 -8.46 10.11
C THR A 82 -16.66 -9.93 9.88
N ILE A 83 -15.40 -10.23 9.57
CA ILE A 83 -14.89 -11.57 9.24
C ILE A 83 -13.76 -11.97 10.22
N THR A 84 -13.84 -13.19 10.77
CA THR A 84 -13.01 -13.65 11.90
C THR A 84 -11.61 -14.18 11.53
N ASP A 85 -11.35 -14.54 10.25
CA ASP A 85 -10.04 -15.02 9.76
C ASP A 85 -9.44 -14.04 8.72
N ASN A 86 -8.80 -12.97 9.20
CA ASN A 86 -8.53 -11.76 8.38
C ASN A 86 -7.07 -11.32 8.27
N VAL A 87 -6.17 -12.30 8.15
CA VAL A 87 -4.74 -12.03 7.97
C VAL A 87 -4.44 -11.29 6.66
N SER A 88 -5.19 -11.57 5.59
CA SER A 88 -5.11 -10.84 4.32
C SER A 88 -5.50 -9.36 4.45
N ASN A 89 -6.51 -9.05 5.28
CA ASN A 89 -6.95 -7.67 5.54
C ASN A 89 -5.84 -6.83 6.19
N THR A 90 -5.12 -7.41 7.16
CA THR A 90 -3.96 -6.75 7.77
C THR A 90 -2.89 -6.43 6.72
N ALA A 91 -2.60 -7.39 5.83
CA ALA A 91 -1.64 -7.17 4.75
C ALA A 91 -2.03 -6.04 3.80
N HIS A 92 -3.31 -5.96 3.45
CA HIS A 92 -3.84 -4.92 2.57
C HIS A 92 -3.81 -3.54 3.22
N ILE A 93 -4.15 -3.44 4.51
CA ILE A 93 -4.07 -2.20 5.28
C ILE A 93 -2.63 -1.70 5.37
N ILE A 94 -1.69 -2.58 5.75
CA ILE A 94 -0.27 -2.23 5.84
C ILE A 94 0.30 -1.83 4.48
N GLY A 95 -0.03 -2.58 3.42
CA GLY A 95 0.29 -2.22 2.05
C GLY A 95 -0.21 -0.82 1.68
N GLY A 96 -1.46 -0.52 2.01
CA GLY A 96 -2.06 0.79 1.79
C GLY A 96 -1.36 1.92 2.55
N VAL A 97 -0.97 1.68 3.80
CA VAL A 97 -0.21 2.64 4.61
C VAL A 97 1.16 2.91 3.98
N VAL A 98 1.90 1.87 3.60
CA VAL A 98 3.20 2.04 2.94
C VAL A 98 3.06 2.82 1.63
N GLY A 99 2.07 2.47 0.80
CA GLY A 99 1.78 3.20 -0.44
C GLY A 99 1.43 4.66 -0.20
N SER A 100 0.67 4.97 0.87
CA SER A 100 0.27 6.33 1.23
C SER A 100 1.48 7.17 1.66
N VAL A 101 2.31 6.62 2.55
CA VAL A 101 3.51 7.31 3.04
C VAL A 101 4.50 7.55 1.90
N VAL A 102 4.78 6.53 1.09
CA VAL A 102 5.71 6.65 -0.03
C VAL A 102 5.16 7.61 -1.09
N GLY A 103 3.88 7.48 -1.45
CA GLY A 103 3.21 8.34 -2.42
C GLY A 103 3.23 9.80 -2.00
N TYR A 104 2.93 10.09 -0.74
CA TYR A 104 3.00 11.44 -0.19
C TYR A 104 4.43 12.01 -0.25
N ARG A 105 5.44 11.25 0.20
CA ARG A 105 6.85 11.68 0.16
C ARG A 105 7.34 11.96 -1.26
N LEU A 106 6.97 11.11 -2.21
CA LEU A 106 7.30 11.30 -3.64
C LEU A 106 6.53 12.46 -4.26
N ASN A 107 5.35 12.80 -3.75
CA ASN A 107 4.56 13.92 -4.22
C ASN A 107 5.11 15.27 -3.74
N ILE A 108 5.55 15.36 -2.47
CA ILE A 108 6.15 16.60 -1.90
C ILE A 108 7.63 16.77 -2.27
N GLY A 109 8.34 15.69 -2.58
CA GLY A 109 9.77 15.70 -2.89
C GLY A 109 10.10 16.14 -4.33
N LYS A 110 9.09 16.30 -5.19
CA LYS A 110 9.25 16.86 -6.53
C LYS A 110 9.35 18.39 -6.43
N LYS A 111 10.58 18.89 -6.34
CA LYS A 111 10.89 20.28 -6.70
C LYS A 111 10.83 20.46 -8.20
#